data_AF-A0A3D9GPG2-F1
#
_entry.id   AF-A0A3D9GPG2-F1
#
_cell.length_a   1.000
_cell.length_b   1.000
_cell.length_c   1.000
_cell.angle_alpha   90.00
_cell.angle_beta   90.00
_cell.angle_gamma   90.00
#
_symmetry.space_group_name_H-M   'P 1'
#
loop_
_entity.id
_entity.type
_entity.pdbx_description
1 polymer ?
#
loop_
_entity_poly.entity_id
_entity_poly.type
_entity_poly.pdbx_seq_one_letter_code
_entity_poly.pdbx_strand_id
1 'polypeptide(L)'
;MNETNYRKWSFRLLIYLIIINILVAYLVMNFAVGFHDVGRFEQNIGILSIVGSLVLIIGIVLTILSIKNREQKNYQYYFSIIGYPIFLILTLFSIFIN
;
A
#
# COMPACT_ATOMS: atom_id res chain seq x y z
N MET A 1 -18.83 -15.50 18.63
CA MET A 1 -18.31 -15.41 17.26
C MET A 1 -17.44 -14.16 17.23
N ASN A 2 -16.11 -14.27 17.18
CA ASN A 2 -15.25 -13.09 17.14
C ASN A 2 -15.51 -12.36 15.81
N GLU A 3 -16.21 -11.24 15.85
CA GLU A 3 -16.42 -10.42 14.67
C GLU A 3 -15.06 -10.00 14.10
N THR A 4 -14.75 -10.47 12.89
CA THR A 4 -13.53 -10.08 12.18
C THR A 4 -13.52 -8.58 12.01
N ASN A 5 -12.54 -7.89 12.60
CA ASN A 5 -12.46 -6.42 12.57
C ASN A 5 -11.78 -5.95 11.27
N TYR A 6 -12.58 -5.79 10.21
CA TYR A 6 -12.11 -5.44 8.87
C TYR A 6 -11.41 -4.07 8.87
N ARG A 7 -11.94 -3.10 9.61
CA ARG A 7 -11.36 -1.76 9.82
C ARG A 7 -9.94 -1.82 10.35
N LYS A 8 -9.69 -2.62 11.40
CA LYS A 8 -8.37 -2.72 12.03
C LYS A 8 -7.36 -3.33 11.08
N TRP A 9 -7.75 -4.35 10.32
CA TRP A 9 -6.90 -4.97 9.31
C TRP A 9 -6.63 -4.05 8.12
N SER A 10 -7.67 -3.38 7.62
CA SER A 10 -7.56 -2.36 6.58
C SER A 10 -6.56 -1.26 6.98
N PHE A 11 -6.66 -0.75 8.20
CA PHE A 11 -5.74 0.27 8.70
C PHE A 11 -4.30 -0.23 8.84
N ARG A 12 -4.09 -1.47 9.31
CA ARG A 12 -2.76 -2.08 9.37
C ARG A 12 -2.13 -2.23 7.99
N LEU A 13 -2.90 -2.69 7.02
CA LEU A 13 -2.44 -2.81 5.63
C LEU A 13 -2.08 -1.44 5.04
N LEU A 14 -2.80 -0.38 5.39
CA LEU A 14 -2.47 0.97 4.94
C LEU A 14 -1.12 1.42 5.51
N ILE A 15 -0.85 1.13 6.78
CA ILE A 15 0.47 1.40 7.39
C ILE A 15 1.57 0.62 6.66
N TYR A 16 1.34 -0.67 6.36
CA TYR A 16 2.32 -1.46 5.61
C TYR A 16 2.54 -0.91 4.21
N LEU A 17 1.50 -0.42 3.53
CA LEU A 17 1.63 0.23 2.23
C LEU A 17 2.49 1.49 2.31
N ILE A 18 2.30 2.33 3.34
CA ILE A 18 3.14 3.51 3.59
C ILE A 18 4.59 3.09 3.80
N ILE A 19 4.84 2.08 4.63
CA ILE A 19 6.20 1.58 4.89
C ILE A 19 6.87 1.05 3.61
N ILE A 20 6.14 0.28 2.79
CA ILE A 20 6.65 -0.23 1.51
C ILE A 20 7.06 0.94 0.60
N ASN A 21 6.23 1.98 0.49
CA ASN A 21 6.55 3.15 -0.33
C ASN A 21 7.77 3.93 0.21
N ILE A 22 7.92 4.06 1.53
CA ILE A 22 9.12 4.66 2.13
C ILE A 22 10.36 3.83 1.82
N LEU A 23 10.27 2.50 1.91
CA LEU A 23 11.37 1.60 1.58
C LEU A 23 11.77 1.69 0.11
N VAL A 24 10.79 1.72 -0.80
CA VAL A 24 11.04 1.92 -2.24
C VAL A 24 11.74 3.26 -2.48
N ALA A 25 11.23 4.35 -1.90
CA ALA A 25 11.85 5.66 -2.02
C ALA A 25 13.30 5.66 -1.49
N TYR A 26 13.54 5.02 -0.35
CA TYR A 26 14.88 4.86 0.21
C TYR A 26 15.82 4.10 -0.72
N LEU A 27 15.37 2.97 -1.28
CA LEU A 27 16.18 2.18 -2.22
C LEU A 27 16.51 2.97 -3.48
N VAL A 28 15.53 3.70 -4.03
CA VAL A 28 15.72 4.54 -5.23
C VAL A 28 16.71 5.68 -4.94
N MET A 29 16.56 6.38 -3.81
CA MET A 29 17.46 7.50 -3.46
C MET A 29 18.91 7.06 -3.21
N ASN A 30 19.12 5.84 -2.71
CA ASN A 30 20.46 5.31 -2.43
C ASN A 30 21.07 4.53 -3.60
N PHE A 31 20.33 4.31 -4.68
CA PHE A 31 20.84 3.58 -5.83
C PHE A 31 21.84 4.44 -6.62
N ALA A 32 23.03 3.90 -6.84
CA ALA A 32 24.10 4.54 -7.60
C ALA A 32 24.62 3.58 -8.69
N VAL A 33 24.49 4.01 -9.94
CA VAL A 33 24.96 3.27 -11.12
C VAL A 33 26.49 3.17 -11.05
N GLY A 34 27.01 1.94 -11.04
CA GLY A 34 28.44 1.64 -10.90
C GLY A 34 28.87 1.11 -9.52
N PHE A 35 28.02 1.26 -8.49
CA PHE A 35 28.25 0.68 -7.16
C PHE A 35 27.29 -0.47 -6.82
N HIS A 36 26.18 -0.56 -7.55
CA HIS A 36 25.12 -1.53 -7.31
C HIS A 36 24.79 -2.33 -8.58
N ASP A 37 24.37 -3.59 -8.39
CA ASP A 37 23.88 -4.46 -9.44
C ASP A 37 22.48 -4.00 -9.88
N VAL A 38 22.39 -3.54 -11.13
CA VAL A 38 21.16 -3.01 -11.72
C VAL A 38 20.06 -4.08 -11.76
N GLY A 39 20.39 -5.32 -12.14
CA GLY A 39 19.42 -6.40 -12.26
C GLY A 39 18.81 -6.79 -10.91
N ARG A 40 19.63 -6.88 -9.87
CA ARG A 40 19.14 -7.12 -8.51
C ARG A 40 18.30 -5.96 -7.98
N PHE A 41 18.68 -4.73 -8.29
CA PHE A 41 17.91 -3.56 -7.89
C PHE A 41 16.52 -3.54 -8.54
N GLU A 42 16.46 -3.72 -9.87
CA GLU A 42 15.20 -3.79 -10.61
C GLU A 42 14.31 -4.93 -10.10
N GLN A 43 14.90 -6.10 -9.83
CA GLN A 43 14.15 -7.22 -9.26
C GLN A 43 13.55 -6.89 -7.89
N ASN A 44 14.32 -6.27 -6.99
CA ASN A 44 13.85 -5.90 -5.66
C ASN A 44 12.73 -4.85 -5.71
N ILE A 45 12.88 -3.82 -6.54
CA ILE A 45 11.85 -2.80 -6.76
C ILE A 45 10.59 -3.44 -7.37
N GLY A 46 10.75 -4.34 -8.33
CA GLY A 46 9.64 -5.07 -8.94
C GLY A 46 8.87 -5.90 -7.92
N ILE A 47 9.55 -6.67 -7.07
CA ILE A 47 8.92 -7.47 -6.01
C ILE A 47 8.18 -6.57 -5.02
N LEU A 48 8.81 -5.48 -4.55
CA LEU A 48 8.17 -4.54 -3.63
C LEU A 48 6.94 -3.87 -4.25
N SER A 49 6.99 -3.57 -5.55
CA SER A 49 5.86 -2.97 -6.27
C SER A 49 4.69 -3.95 -6.39
N ILE A 50 4.95 -5.22 -6.69
CA ILE A 50 3.92 -6.28 -6.73
C ILE A 50 3.31 -6.47 -5.34
N VAL A 51 4.14 -6.59 -4.30
CA VAL A 51 3.67 -6.74 -2.91
C VAL A 51 2.84 -5.53 -2.49
N GLY A 52 3.31 -4.31 -2.78
CA GLY A 52 2.57 -3.07 -2.51
C GLY A 52 1.21 -3.05 -3.20
N SER A 53 1.14 -3.48 -4.45
CA SER A 53 -0.10 -3.56 -5.23
C SER A 53 -1.10 -4.56 -4.64
N LEU A 54 -0.63 -5.72 -4.20
CA LEU A 54 -1.48 -6.71 -3.52
C LEU A 54 -2.01 -6.17 -2.19
N VAL A 55 -1.16 -5.52 -1.39
CA VAL A 55 -1.56 -4.88 -0.12
C VAL A 55 -2.61 -3.79 -0.37
N LEU A 56 -2.44 -2.99 -1.42
CA LEU A 56 -3.39 -1.96 -1.83
C LEU A 56 -4.77 -2.57 -2.16
N ILE A 57 -4.82 -3.59 -3.02
CA ILE A 57 -6.06 -4.24 -3.45
C ILE A 57 -6.78 -4.87 -2.25
N ILE A 58 -6.06 -5.66 -1.44
CA ILE A 58 -6.64 -6.31 -0.26
C ILE A 58 -7.14 -5.25 0.73
N GLY A 59 -6.37 -4.19 0.94
CA GLY A 59 -6.73 -3.08 1.80
C GLY A 59 -8.02 -2.35 1.37
N ILE A 60 -8.19 -2.12 0.07
CA ILE A 60 -9.43 -1.57 -0.50
C ILE A 60 -10.61 -2.52 -0.22
N VAL A 61 -10.45 -3.81 -0.49
CA VAL A 61 -11.50 -4.82 -0.25
C VAL A 61 -11.91 -4.84 1.23
N LEU A 62 -10.94 -4.84 2.15
CA LEU A 62 -11.23 -4.79 3.59
C LEU A 62 -11.92 -3.47 4.00
N THR A 63 -11.57 -2.36 3.37
CA THR A 63 -12.24 -1.07 3.60
C THR A 63 -13.70 -1.14 3.14
N ILE A 64 -13.99 -1.70 1.97
CA ILE A 64 -15.35 -1.91 1.48
C ILE A 64 -16.16 -2.82 2.41
N LEU A 65 -15.55 -3.93 2.88
CA LEU A 65 -16.20 -4.83 3.84
C LEU A 65 -16.49 -4.14 5.18
N SER A 66 -15.58 -3.28 5.66
CA SER A 66 -15.78 -2.48 6.86
C SER A 66 -16.98 -1.52 6.71
N ILE A 67 -17.12 -0.87 5.56
CA ILE A 67 -18.26 0.00 5.22
C ILE A 67 -19.56 -0.81 5.18
N LYS A 68 -19.56 -1.96 4.48
CA LYS A 68 -20.72 -2.84 4.34
C LYS A 68 -21.21 -3.36 5.70
N ASN A 69 -20.29 -3.72 6.58
CA ASN A 69 -20.60 -4.25 7.93
C ASN A 69 -20.93 -3.16 8.94
N ARG A 70 -20.98 -1.88 8.52
CA ARG A 70 -21.29 -0.72 9.38
C ARG A 70 -20.41 -0.66 10.63
N GLU A 71 -19.13 -1.02 10.48
CA GLU A 71 -18.18 -0.97 11.60
C GLU A 71 -18.02 0.46 12.13
N GLN A 72 -17.62 0.58 13.40
CA GLN A 72 -17.49 1.88 14.06
C GLN A 72 -16.54 2.82 13.29
N LYS A 73 -17.04 4.02 13.00
CA LYS A 73 -16.32 5.10 12.31
C LYS A 73 -15.36 5.83 13.25
N ASN A 74 -14.24 5.20 13.57
CA ASN A 74 -13.16 5.84 14.33
C ASN A 74 -12.06 6.35 13.37
N TYR A 75 -10.97 6.89 13.93
CA TYR A 75 -9.85 7.39 13.14
C TYR A 75 -9.30 6.35 12.14
N GLN A 76 -9.24 5.06 12.48
CA GLN A 76 -8.73 3.99 11.61
C GLN A 76 -9.60 3.84 10.35
N TYR A 77 -10.92 3.97 10.51
CA TYR A 77 -11.88 3.91 9.41
C TYR A 77 -11.71 5.09 8.45
N TYR A 78 -11.68 6.32 8.97
CA TYR A 78 -11.51 7.52 8.15
C TYR A 78 -10.17 7.55 7.43
N PHE A 79 -9.08 7.15 8.11
CA PHE A 79 -7.75 7.09 7.51
C PHE A 79 -7.69 6.09 6.37
N SER A 80 -8.33 4.93 6.53
CA SER A 80 -8.38 3.90 5.48
C SER A 80 -9.18 4.38 4.27
N ILE A 81 -10.36 4.96 4.50
CA ILE A 81 -11.22 5.47 3.42
C ILE A 81 -10.57 6.58 2.60
N ILE A 82 -9.76 7.44 3.22
CA ILE A 82 -9.07 8.52 2.51
C ILE A 82 -7.74 8.03 1.93
N GLY A 83 -6.99 7.24 2.69
CA GLY A 83 -5.64 6.78 2.32
C GLY A 83 -5.64 5.86 1.10
N TYR A 84 -6.54 4.88 1.03
CA TYR A 84 -6.57 3.94 -0.10
C TYR A 84 -6.85 4.61 -1.46
N PRO A 85 -7.85 5.51 -1.59
CA PRO A 85 -8.04 6.28 -2.81
C PRO A 85 -6.82 7.13 -3.20
N ILE A 86 -6.13 7.74 -2.24
CA ILE A 86 -4.91 8.52 -2.54
C ILE A 86 -3.84 7.60 -3.15
N PHE A 87 -3.55 6.46 -2.51
CA PHE A 87 -2.57 5.52 -3.04
C PHE A 87 -2.99 4.90 -4.38
N LEU A 88 -4.29 4.67 -4.58
CA LEU A 88 -4.82 4.20 -5.85
C LEU A 88 -4.57 5.22 -6.97
N ILE A 89 -4.89 6.50 -6.72
CA ILE A 89 -4.63 7.58 -7.69
C ILE A 89 -3.14 7.69 -7.99
N LEU A 90 -2.28 7.65 -6.97
CA LEU A 90 -0.82 7.69 -7.17
C LEU A 90 -0.32 6.51 -8.02
N THR A 91 -0.84 5.31 -7.76
CA THR A 91 -0.47 4.11 -8.53
C THR A 91 -0.90 4.23 -9.98
N LEU A 92 -2.15 4.68 -10.23
CA LEU A 92 -2.66 4.91 -11.57
C LEU A 92 -1.85 5.99 -12.30
N PHE A 93 -1.56 7.10 -11.62
CA PHE A 93 -0.76 8.19 -12.17
C PHE A 93 0.64 7.72 -12.60
N SER A 94 1.29 6.87 -11.79
CA SER A 94 2.58 6.27 -12.14
C SER A 94 2.53 5.38 -13.38
N ILE A 95 1.40 4.70 -13.64
CA ILE A 95 1.21 3.87 -14.83
C ILE A 95 1.06 4.74 -16.09
N PHE A 96 0.44 5.91 -15.98
CA PHE A 96 0.25 6.81 -17.13
C PHE A 96 1.51 7.61 -17.52
N ILE A 97 2.48 7.74 -16.61
CA ILE A 97 3.72 8.50 -16.84
C ILE A 97 4.85 7.63 -17.38
N ASN A 98 4.87 6.34 -17.05
CA ASN A 98 5.82 5.36 -17.59
C ASN A 98 5.31 4.77 -18.91
#